data_AF-A0A7H4MLA4-F1
#
_entry.id   AF-A0A7H4MLA4-F1
#
_cell.length_a   1.000
_cell.length_b   1.000
_cell.length_c   1.000
_cell.angle_alpha   90.00
_cell.angle_beta   90.00
_cell.angle_gamma   90.00
#
_symmetry.space_group_name_H-M   'P 1'
#
loop_
_entity.id
_entity.type
_entity.pdbx_description
1 polymer ?
#
loop_
_entity_poly.entity_id
_entity_poly.type
_entity_poly.pdbx_seq_one_letter_code
_entity_poly.pdbx_strand_id
1 'polypeptide(L)'
;MIDSSLPLTDIHRHLDGNIRAQTILDLGREFNIALPASTLDTLRPHVQVTSLEPDLVSFLAKLDWGVKVLASLEACRRVAYEKRRRRRAQWPALR
;
A
#
# COMPACT_ATOMS: atom_id res chain seq x y z
N MET A 1 7.16 -15.29 -19.87
CA MET A 1 7.09 -13.87 -20.27
C MET A 1 5.62 -13.49 -20.38
N ILE A 2 5.24 -12.23 -20.12
CA ILE A 2 3.84 -11.79 -20.23
C ILE A 2 3.53 -11.58 -21.70
N ASP A 3 2.41 -12.13 -22.16
CA ASP A 3 1.94 -11.97 -23.54
C ASP A 3 1.30 -10.59 -23.71
N SER A 4 1.89 -9.74 -24.56
CA SER A 4 1.41 -8.39 -24.84
C SER A 4 0.21 -8.34 -25.79
N SER A 5 -0.18 -9.46 -26.39
CA SER A 5 -1.36 -9.56 -27.26
C SER A 5 -2.67 -9.75 -26.50
N LEU A 6 -2.60 -10.08 -25.21
CA LEU A 6 -3.77 -10.30 -24.35
C LEU A 6 -3.89 -9.22 -23.27
N PRO A 7 -5.12 -8.79 -22.89
CA PRO A 7 -5.31 -7.91 -21.75
C PRO A 7 -4.82 -8.56 -20.46
N LEU A 8 -3.92 -7.87 -19.74
CA LEU A 8 -3.47 -8.33 -18.44
C LEU A 8 -4.43 -7.86 -17.33
N THR A 9 -4.98 -8.83 -16.61
CA THR A 9 -5.88 -8.61 -15.49
C THR A 9 -5.23 -8.97 -14.17
N ASP A 10 -5.56 -8.21 -13.14
CA ASP A 10 -5.24 -8.51 -11.74
C ASP A 10 -6.53 -8.39 -10.94
N ILE A 11 -7.17 -9.54 -10.71
CA ILE A 11 -8.55 -9.62 -10.18
C ILE A 11 -8.60 -9.77 -8.66
N HIS A 12 -7.48 -10.15 -8.03
CA HIS A 12 -7.38 -10.31 -6.58
C HIS A 12 -6.38 -9.30 -6.02
N ARG A 13 -6.83 -8.06 -5.87
CA ARG A 13 -5.95 -6.98 -5.43
C ARG A 13 -6.59 -6.09 -4.37
N HIS A 14 -6.17 -6.30 -3.12
CA HIS A 14 -6.61 -5.50 -1.96
C HIS A 14 -6.13 -4.05 -2.05
N LEU A 15 -7.06 -3.09 -2.01
CA LEU A 15 -6.76 -1.66 -2.13
C LEU A 15 -6.02 -1.13 -0.90
N ASP A 16 -6.63 -1.34 0.26
CA ASP A 16 -6.16 -1.06 1.62
C ASP A 16 -4.86 -1.80 1.98
N GLY A 17 -4.65 -3.01 1.46
CA GLY A 17 -3.37 -3.73 1.56
C GLY A 17 -2.27 -3.23 0.60
N ASN A 18 -2.44 -2.09 -0.08
CA ASN A 18 -1.48 -1.57 -1.07
C ASN A 18 -1.26 -0.06 -0.95
N ILE A 19 -1.35 0.46 0.26
CA ILE A 19 -1.03 1.85 0.58
C ILE A 19 0.49 2.00 0.52
N ARG A 20 0.98 3.07 -0.11
CA ARG A 20 2.44 3.32 -0.21
C ARG A 20 2.97 3.70 1.16
N ALA A 21 4.14 3.19 1.55
CA ALA A 21 4.78 3.56 2.82
C ALA A 21 4.97 5.09 2.96
N GLN A 22 5.27 5.79 1.86
CA GLN A 22 5.33 7.26 1.87
C GLN A 22 3.98 7.90 2.22
N THR A 23 2.89 7.39 1.65
CA THR A 23 1.54 7.86 1.94
C THR A 23 1.15 7.61 3.39
N ILE A 24 1.60 6.50 3.99
CA ILE A 24 1.42 6.23 5.43
C ILE A 24 2.12 7.31 6.27
N LEU A 25 3.38 7.63 5.96
CA LEU A 25 4.10 8.71 6.66
C LEU A 25 3.43 10.07 6.50
N ASP A 26 3.01 10.41 5.27
CA ASP A 26 2.41 11.71 4.98
C ASP A 26 1.10 11.89 5.75
N LEU A 27 0.19 10.91 5.67
CA LEU A 27 -1.09 10.96 6.37
C LEU A 27 -0.94 10.87 7.88
N GLY A 28 0.05 10.10 8.37
CA GLY A 28 0.38 10.06 9.79
C GLY A 28 0.81 11.43 10.33
N ARG A 29 1.59 12.20 9.55
CA ARG A 29 1.97 13.58 9.90
C ARG A 29 0.79 14.54 9.78
N GLU A 30 0.01 14.44 8.71
CA GLU A 30 -1.16 15.29 8.43
C GLU A 30 -2.21 15.22 9.56
N PHE A 31 -2.52 14.00 10.02
CA PHE A 31 -3.52 13.78 11.07
C PHE A 31 -2.92 13.64 12.47
N ASN A 32 -1.63 13.91 12.64
CA ASN A 32 -0.91 13.79 13.91
C ASN A 32 -1.09 12.42 14.60
N ILE A 33 -1.00 11.34 13.82
CA ILE A 33 -1.10 9.95 14.28
C ILE A 33 0.30 9.43 14.58
N ALA A 34 0.50 8.93 15.81
CA ALA A 34 1.76 8.31 16.21
C ALA A 34 2.03 7.03 15.39
N LEU A 35 3.10 7.08 14.58
CA LEU A 35 3.62 5.96 13.80
C LEU A 35 4.80 5.30 14.54
N PRO A 36 5.12 4.02 14.24
CA PRO A 36 6.24 3.33 14.88
C PRO A 36 7.61 3.82 14.38
N ALA A 37 7.61 4.72 13.40
CA ALA A 37 8.78 5.20 12.68
C ALA A 37 8.50 6.56 12.02
N SER A 38 9.54 7.36 11.82
CA SER A 38 9.44 8.72 11.24
C SER A 38 10.04 8.86 9.84
N THR A 39 10.76 7.84 9.35
CA THR A 39 11.37 7.79 8.02
C THR A 39 10.90 6.57 7.24
N LEU A 40 11.06 6.58 5.91
CA LEU A 40 10.63 5.47 5.06
C LEU A 40 11.31 4.15 5.41
N ASP A 41 12.63 4.18 5.59
CA ASP A 41 13.41 2.98 5.82
C ASP A 41 13.12 2.38 7.20
N THR A 42 12.86 3.23 8.20
CA THR A 42 12.46 2.75 9.53
C THR A 42 11.00 2.30 9.58
N LEU A 43 10.12 2.82 8.72
CA LEU A 43 8.71 2.40 8.67
C LEU A 43 8.50 1.07 7.95
N ARG A 44 9.29 0.78 6.91
CA ARG A 44 9.14 -0.40 6.05
C ARG A 44 8.96 -1.73 6.81
N PRO A 45 9.76 -2.07 7.84
CA PRO A 45 9.58 -3.32 8.59
C PRO A 45 8.21 -3.47 9.28
N HIS A 46 7.53 -2.36 9.56
CA HIS A 46 6.22 -2.35 10.22
C HIS A 46 5.04 -2.50 9.25
N VAL A 47 5.23 -2.13 7.99
CA VAL A 47 4.14 -2.05 6.98
C VAL A 47 4.36 -2.96 5.77
N GLN A 48 5.49 -3.67 5.75
CA GLN A 48 5.86 -4.61 4.71
C GLN A 48 6.34 -5.91 5.36
N VAL A 49 5.95 -7.03 4.77
CA VAL A 49 6.47 -8.35 5.13
C VAL A 49 7.91 -8.46 4.63
N THR A 50 8.86 -8.59 5.55
CA THR A 50 10.31 -8.71 5.26
C THR A 50 10.83 -10.15 5.40
N SER A 51 10.07 -11.00 6.08
CA SER A 51 10.35 -12.42 6.31
C SER A 51 9.04 -13.20 6.25
N LEU A 52 9.09 -14.54 6.13
CA LEU A 52 7.90 -15.37 6.21
C LEU A 52 7.22 -15.18 7.58
N GLU A 53 5.92 -14.90 7.55
CA GLU A 53 5.09 -14.83 8.75
C GLU A 53 4.57 -16.24 9.09
N PRO A 54 4.41 -16.59 10.38
CA PRO A 54 4.06 -17.95 10.80
C PRO A 54 2.64 -18.37 10.42
N ASP A 55 1.74 -17.41 10.20
CA ASP A 55 0.33 -17.64 9.89
C ASP A 55 -0.31 -16.42 9.20
N LEU A 56 -1.55 -16.60 8.75
CA LEU A 56 -2.33 -15.57 8.06
C LEU A 56 -2.61 -14.34 8.95
N VAL A 57 -2.90 -14.53 10.23
CA VAL A 57 -3.24 -13.43 11.14
C VAL A 57 -2.02 -12.54 11.37
N SER A 58 -0.85 -13.16 11.53
CA SER A 58 0.45 -12.47 11.60
C SER A 58 0.75 -11.66 10.34
N PHE A 59 0.43 -12.19 9.15
CA PHE A 59 0.53 -11.44 7.89
C PHE A 59 -0.43 -10.24 7.85
N LEU A 60 -1.68 -10.43 8.27
CA LEU A 60 -2.72 -9.39 8.22
C LEU A 60 -2.37 -8.19 9.11
N ALA A 61 -1.69 -8.40 10.23
CA ALA A 61 -1.26 -7.33 11.13
C ALA A 61 -0.37 -6.27 10.47
N LYS A 62 0.32 -6.59 9.36
CA LYS A 62 1.13 -5.60 8.61
C LYS A 62 0.28 -4.55 7.88
N LEU A 63 -1.00 -4.83 7.64
CA LEU A 63 -1.90 -3.90 6.95
C LEU A 63 -2.46 -2.83 7.88
N ASP A 64 -2.42 -3.06 9.20
CA ASP A 64 -3.06 -2.22 10.22
C ASP A 64 -2.59 -0.76 10.16
N TRP A 65 -1.29 -0.53 10.00
CA TRP A 65 -0.73 0.82 9.91
C TRP A 65 -1.21 1.59 8.68
N GLY A 66 -1.47 0.89 7.58
CA GLY A 66 -2.00 1.49 6.37
C GLY A 66 -3.40 2.04 6.58
N VAL A 67 -4.28 1.24 7.19
CA VAL A 67 -5.67 1.65 7.43
C VAL A 67 -5.81 2.62 8.59
N LYS A 68 -4.93 2.54 9.60
CA LYS A 68 -4.94 3.42 10.78
C LYS A 68 -4.77 4.89 10.44
N VAL A 69 -4.10 5.23 9.34
CA VAL A 69 -3.88 6.61 8.90
C VAL A 69 -5.02 7.17 8.02
N LEU A 70 -6.06 6.38 7.71
CA LEU A 70 -7.19 6.80 6.90
C LEU A 70 -8.22 7.60 7.73
N ALA A 71 -7.80 8.75 8.27
CA ALA A 71 -8.61 9.54 9.20
C ALA A 71 -9.63 10.49 8.51
N SER A 72 -9.75 10.45 7.18
CA SER A 72 -10.74 11.24 6.44
C SER A 72 -11.14 10.55 5.13
N LEU A 73 -12.31 10.94 4.58
CA LEU A 73 -12.76 10.45 3.28
C LEU A 73 -11.81 10.89 2.14
N GLU A 74 -11.14 12.03 2.29
CA GLU A 74 -10.11 12.48 1.34
C GLU A 74 -8.87 11.58 1.37
N ALA A 75 -8.46 11.11 2.55
CA ALA A 75 -7.37 10.15 2.67
C ALA A 75 -7.70 8.83 1.94
N CYS A 76 -8.93 8.33 2.10
CA CYS A 76 -9.43 7.16 1.37
C CYS A 76 -9.41 7.38 -0.16
N ARG A 77 -9.88 8.55 -0.63
CA ARG A 77 -9.85 8.94 -2.05
C ARG A 77 -8.44 9.02 -2.61
N ARG A 78 -7.50 9.61 -1.86
CA ARG A 78 -6.08 9.70 -2.22
C ARG A 78 -5.49 8.30 -2.47
N VAL A 79 -5.69 7.37 -1.53
CA VAL A 79 -5.19 5.99 -1.65
C VAL A 79 -5.78 5.27 -2.88
N ALA A 80 -7.09 5.39 -3.09
CA ALA A 80 -7.75 4.82 -4.28
C ALA A 80 -7.15 5.35 -5.59
N TYR A 81 -6.88 6.65 -5.65
CA TYR A 81 -6.29 7.29 -6.83
C TYR A 81 -4.82 6.89 -7.05
N GLU A 82 -4.02 6.82 -5.99
CA GLU A 82 -2.61 6.39 -6.05
C GLU A 82 -2.45 4.96 -6.56
N LYS A 83 -3.38 4.07 -6.16
CA LYS A 83 -3.47 2.69 -6.63
C LYS A 83 -3.71 2.63 -8.15
N ARG A 84 -4.71 3.37 -8.64
CA ARG A 84 -5.00 3.48 -10.08
C ARG A 84 -3.78 3.94 -10.87
N ARG A 85 -3.07 4.96 -10.38
CA ARG A 85 -1.84 5.47 -11.01
C ARG A 85 -0.71 4.42 -11.04
N ARG A 86 -0.54 3.65 -9.96
CA ARG A 86 0.51 2.61 -9.87
C ARG A 86 0.32 1.48 -10.89
N ARG A 87 -0.94 1.06 -11.15
CA ARG A 87 -1.26 0.07 -12.19
C ARG A 87 -0.67 0.46 -13.55
N ARG A 88 -0.80 1.73 -13.93
CA ARG A 88 -0.29 2.25 -15.21
C ARG A 88 1.25 2.29 -15.29
N ALA A 89 1.94 2.40 -14.15
CA ALA A 89 3.39 2.46 -14.09
C ALA A 89 4.05 1.07 -14.06
N GLN A 90 3.38 0.08 -13.44
CA GLN A 90 3.94 -1.26 -13.23
C GLN A 90 3.96 -2.11 -14.51
N TRP A 91 3.13 -1.77 -15.51
CA TRP A 91 3.13 -2.40 -16.83
C TRP A 91 3.32 -1.37 -17.95
N PRO A 92 4.58 -1.02 -18.28
CA PRO A 92 4.89 -0.10 -19.38
C PRO A 92 4.39 -0.61 -20.73
N ALA A 93 4.30 -1.93 -20.91
CA ALA A 93 3.86 -2.61 -22.14
C ALA A 93 2.37 -2.43 -22.48
N LEU A 94 1.58 -1.79 -21.61
CA LEU A 94 0.19 -1.41 -21.86
C LEU A 94 0.06 0.07 -22.27
N ARG A 95 1.15 0.68 -22.76
CA ARG A 95 1.17 2.03 -23.35
C ARG A 95 1.14 1.95 -24.87
#